data_AF-A0A841AD79-F1
#
_entry.id   AF-A0A841AD79-F1
#
_cell.length_a   1.000
_cell.length_b   1.000
_cell.length_c   1.000
_cell.angle_alpha   90.00
_cell.angle_beta   90.00
_cell.angle_gamma   90.00
#
_symmetry.space_group_name_H-M   'P 1'
#
loop_
_entity.id
_entity.type
_entity.pdbx_description
1 polymer ?
#
loop_
_entity_poly.entity_id
_entity_poly.type
_entity_poly.pdbx_seq_one_letter_code
_entity_poly.pdbx_strand_id
1 'polypeptide(L)'
;MDEDFTRWQDLHWRAAAAYARAAQAAGDPGAPTPSGSWTVADVLAHVREESASAPAPPELPTRTLDLAVHAWDLSRARGADPGLDDELCEALLQAFTPYTHLMAEEDAFAPPIPVGPGASPQERLVALCGRDPAWQARESPSAAAEQDRDE
;
A
#
# COMPACT_ATOMS: atom_id res chain seq x y z
N MET A 1 -18.49 -19.18 16.00
CA MET A 1 -18.15 -18.08 15.09
C MET A 1 -17.19 -18.68 14.08
N ASP A 2 -17.31 -18.34 12.80
CA ASP A 2 -16.43 -18.89 11.76
C ASP A 2 -14.96 -18.48 12.06
N GLU A 3 -14.06 -19.45 12.16
CA GLU A 3 -12.66 -19.23 12.55
C GLU A 3 -11.90 -18.42 11.49
N ASP A 4 -12.22 -18.63 10.21
CA ASP A 4 -11.62 -17.87 9.10
C ASP A 4 -12.11 -16.42 9.11
N PHE A 5 -13.41 -16.20 9.39
CA PHE A 5 -13.94 -14.84 9.55
C PHE A 5 -13.24 -14.08 10.70
N THR A 6 -13.08 -14.73 11.86
CA THR A 6 -12.44 -14.11 13.03
C THR A 6 -10.99 -13.76 12.74
N ARG A 7 -10.27 -14.64 12.03
CA ARG A 7 -8.91 -14.39 11.57
C ARG A 7 -8.85 -13.18 10.62
N TRP A 8 -9.71 -13.12 9.61
CA TRP A 8 -9.72 -12.00 8.67
C TRP A 8 -10.12 -10.68 9.32
N GLN A 9 -10.99 -10.70 10.33
CA GLN A 9 -11.33 -9.52 11.09
C GLN A 9 -10.12 -8.95 11.85
N ASP A 10 -9.30 -9.81 12.47
CA ASP A 10 -8.07 -9.39 13.15
C ASP A 10 -7.03 -8.83 12.17
N LEU A 11 -6.79 -9.53 11.06
CA LEU A 11 -5.88 -9.07 10.00
C LEU A 11 -6.32 -7.73 9.41
N HIS A 12 -7.62 -7.55 9.17
CA HIS A 12 -8.19 -6.29 8.72
C HIS A 12 -7.91 -5.16 9.70
N TRP A 13 -8.05 -5.42 11.01
CA TRP A 13 -7.77 -4.43 12.04
C TRP A 13 -6.28 -4.03 12.08
N ARG A 14 -5.37 -4.99 11.92
CA ARG A 14 -3.92 -4.71 11.81
C ARG A 14 -3.60 -3.85 10.59
N ALA A 15 -4.17 -4.18 9.43
CA ALA A 15 -3.99 -3.40 8.20
C ALA A 15 -4.56 -1.98 8.33
N ALA A 16 -5.77 -1.83 8.90
CA ALA A 16 -6.37 -0.53 9.17
C ALA A 16 -5.51 0.32 10.12
N ALA A 17 -4.92 -0.29 11.16
CA ALA A 17 -4.03 0.40 12.08
C ALA A 17 -2.71 0.80 11.40
N ALA A 18 -2.16 -0.02 10.50
CA ALA A 18 -0.99 0.35 9.70
C ALA A 18 -1.30 1.54 8.79
N TYR A 19 -2.43 1.49 8.06
CA TYR A 19 -2.90 2.57 7.21
C TYR A 19 -3.11 3.86 8.00
N ALA A 20 -3.80 3.81 9.14
CA ALA A 20 -4.08 5.00 9.95
C ALA A 20 -2.80 5.71 10.41
N ARG A 21 -1.75 4.96 10.78
CA ARG A 21 -0.43 5.52 11.13
C ARG A 21 0.23 6.18 9.92
N ALA A 22 0.24 5.51 8.77
CA ALA A 22 0.82 6.04 7.54
C ALA A 22 0.07 7.29 7.04
N ALA A 23 -1.26 7.27 7.09
CA ALA A 23 -2.13 8.39 6.71
C ALA A 23 -1.94 9.60 7.61
N GLN A 24 -1.89 9.41 8.94
CA GLN A 24 -1.57 10.50 9.87
C GLN A 24 -0.19 11.10 9.60
N ALA A 25 0.74 10.26 9.13
CA ALA A 25 2.08 10.68 8.76
C ALA A 25 2.18 11.14 7.30
N ALA A 26 1.17 11.15 6.42
CA ALA A 26 1.41 11.16 4.98
C ALA A 26 2.15 12.39 4.38
N GLY A 27 2.22 13.52 5.08
CA GLY A 27 3.06 14.66 4.68
C GLY A 27 2.47 15.46 3.51
N ASP A 28 3.29 15.74 2.49
CA ASP A 28 2.89 16.56 1.33
C ASP A 28 1.82 15.84 0.48
N PRO A 29 0.60 16.39 0.35
CA PRO A 29 -0.46 15.79 -0.44
C PRO A 29 -0.12 15.67 -1.94
N GLY A 30 0.78 16.50 -2.47
CA GLY A 30 1.19 16.46 -3.88
C GLY A 30 2.34 15.49 -4.17
N ALA A 31 2.91 14.86 -3.15
CA ALA A 31 4.05 13.96 -3.32
C ALA A 31 3.67 12.73 -4.15
N PRO A 32 4.56 12.24 -5.04
CA PRO A 32 4.33 11.02 -5.80
C PRO A 32 4.32 9.81 -4.88
N THR A 33 3.57 8.77 -5.26
CA THR A 33 3.53 7.50 -4.55
C THR A 33 4.03 6.37 -5.45
N PRO A 34 4.31 5.18 -4.89
CA PRO A 34 4.56 3.99 -5.68
C PRO A 34 3.36 3.52 -6.54
N SER A 35 2.15 4.04 -6.29
CA SER A 35 0.92 3.67 -7.02
C SER A 35 0.79 4.38 -8.38
N GLY A 36 1.90 4.53 -9.10
CA GLY A 36 1.94 5.13 -10.44
C GLY A 36 1.73 6.64 -10.43
N SER A 37 0.66 7.12 -11.09
CA SER A 37 0.35 8.54 -11.22
C SER A 37 -0.33 9.14 -9.98
N TRP A 38 -0.64 8.32 -8.97
CA TRP A 38 -1.34 8.76 -7.77
C TRP A 38 -0.41 9.55 -6.85
N THR A 39 -0.89 10.70 -6.42
CA THR A 39 -0.30 11.47 -5.34
C THR A 39 -0.76 10.92 -3.98
N VAL A 40 -0.13 11.40 -2.90
CA VAL A 40 -0.58 11.12 -1.53
C VAL A 40 -2.06 11.48 -1.35
N ALA A 41 -2.51 12.60 -1.90
CA ALA A 41 -3.91 13.02 -1.82
C ALA A 41 -4.86 12.03 -2.52
N ASP A 42 -4.45 11.47 -3.65
CA ASP A 42 -5.26 10.49 -4.41
C ASP A 42 -5.43 9.19 -3.61
N VAL A 43 -4.35 8.66 -3.03
CA VAL A 43 -4.40 7.48 -2.15
C VAL A 43 -5.32 7.72 -0.95
N LEU A 44 -5.23 8.89 -0.31
CA LEU A 44 -6.09 9.25 0.83
C LEU A 44 -7.56 9.45 0.42
N ALA A 45 -7.83 9.90 -0.80
CA ALA A 45 -9.19 10.06 -1.32
C ALA A 45 -9.81 8.68 -1.61
N HIS A 46 -9.09 7.82 -2.33
CA HIS A 46 -9.49 6.45 -2.65
C HIS A 46 -9.88 5.65 -1.41
N VAL A 47 -8.98 5.55 -0.42
CA VAL A 47 -9.24 4.74 0.77
C VAL A 47 -10.40 5.30 1.59
N ARG A 48 -10.63 6.63 1.59
CA ARG A 48 -11.80 7.22 2.25
C ARG A 48 -13.12 6.86 1.57
N GLU A 49 -13.14 6.83 0.25
CA GLU A 49 -14.31 6.41 -0.53
C GLU A 49 -14.61 4.92 -0.30
N GLU A 50 -13.58 4.09 -0.41
CA GLU A 50 -13.66 2.66 -0.16
C GLU A 50 -14.09 2.33 1.29
N SER A 51 -13.62 3.12 2.27
CA SER A 51 -13.96 2.94 3.70
C SER A 51 -15.26 3.61 4.13
N ALA A 52 -16.06 4.14 3.20
CA ALA A 52 -17.32 4.83 3.54
C ALA A 52 -18.37 3.88 4.17
N SER A 53 -18.23 2.57 3.97
CA SER A 53 -19.03 1.53 4.60
C SER A 53 -18.15 0.43 5.19
N ALA A 54 -18.62 -0.19 6.28
CA ALA A 54 -17.97 -1.38 6.82
C ALA A 54 -18.01 -2.53 5.79
N PRO A 55 -16.92 -3.29 5.64
CA PRO A 55 -16.87 -4.38 4.68
C PRO A 55 -17.80 -5.52 5.09
N ALA A 56 -18.48 -6.14 4.13
CA ALA A 56 -19.15 -7.42 4.38
C ALA A 56 -18.11 -8.53 4.61
N PRO A 57 -18.46 -9.64 5.30
CA PRO A 57 -17.52 -10.72 5.59
C PRO A 57 -16.72 -11.24 4.38
N PRO A 58 -17.32 -11.45 3.18
CA PRO A 58 -16.57 -11.92 2.02
C PRO A 58 -15.59 -10.89 1.44
N GLU A 59 -15.76 -9.60 1.72
CA GLU A 59 -14.91 -8.52 1.21
C GLU A 59 -13.68 -8.25 2.09
N LEU A 60 -13.64 -8.81 3.30
CA LEU A 60 -12.56 -8.57 4.26
C LEU A 60 -11.16 -8.79 3.66
N PRO A 61 -10.87 -9.87 2.90
CA PRO A 61 -9.55 -10.04 2.31
C PRO A 61 -9.15 -8.90 1.36
N THR A 62 -10.07 -8.48 0.48
CA THR A 62 -9.82 -7.41 -0.50
C THR A 62 -9.63 -6.07 0.19
N ARG A 63 -10.47 -5.76 1.16
CA ARG A 63 -10.39 -4.53 1.96
C ARG A 63 -9.12 -4.49 2.81
N THR A 64 -8.66 -5.65 3.25
CA THR A 64 -7.39 -5.78 3.99
C THR A 64 -6.19 -5.57 3.07
N LEU A 65 -6.23 -6.10 1.84
CA LEU A 65 -5.19 -5.88 0.83
C LEU A 65 -5.04 -4.41 0.49
N ASP A 66 -6.15 -3.73 0.18
CA ASP A 66 -6.20 -2.31 -0.17
C ASP A 66 -5.54 -1.44 0.92
N LEU A 67 -5.96 -1.63 2.18
CA LEU A 67 -5.38 -0.91 3.33
C LEU A 67 -3.89 -1.19 3.51
N ALA A 68 -3.45 -2.44 3.39
CA ALA A 68 -2.06 -2.82 3.59
C ALA A 68 -1.14 -2.22 2.51
N VAL A 69 -1.53 -2.32 1.24
CA VAL A 69 -0.76 -1.79 0.12
C VAL A 69 -0.71 -0.26 0.18
N HIS A 70 -1.81 0.41 0.49
CA HIS A 70 -1.82 1.87 0.60
C HIS A 70 -1.14 2.40 1.86
N ALA A 71 -1.10 1.65 2.96
CA ALA A 71 -0.23 1.96 4.09
C ALA A 71 1.25 1.99 3.67
N TRP A 72 1.64 1.04 2.80
CA TRP A 72 2.98 0.98 2.23
C TRP A 72 3.25 2.12 1.26
N ASP A 73 2.32 2.41 0.35
CA ASP A 73 2.46 3.53 -0.61
C ASP A 73 2.71 4.87 0.11
N LEU A 74 1.93 5.17 1.16
CA LEU A 74 2.04 6.39 1.95
C LEU A 74 3.34 6.48 2.77
N SER A 75 3.75 5.37 3.37
CA SER A 75 5.01 5.32 4.12
C SER A 75 6.20 5.54 3.19
N ARG A 76 6.19 4.89 2.02
CA ARG A 76 7.26 5.02 1.03
C ARG A 76 7.36 6.41 0.46
N ALA A 77 6.24 7.09 0.19
CA ALA A 77 6.22 8.48 -0.27
C ALA A 77 7.01 9.43 0.66
N ARG A 78 7.22 9.05 1.92
CA ARG A 78 8.03 9.79 2.91
C ARG A 78 9.42 9.20 3.18
N GLY A 79 9.83 8.19 2.43
CA GLY A 79 11.08 7.46 2.69
C GLY A 79 11.04 6.63 3.97
N ALA A 80 9.86 6.28 4.47
CA ALA A 80 9.68 5.40 5.62
C ALA A 80 9.29 3.98 5.20
N ASP A 81 9.56 3.02 6.08
CA ASP A 81 9.08 1.65 5.94
C ASP A 81 7.86 1.46 6.86
N PRO A 82 6.70 1.02 6.34
CA PRO A 82 5.52 0.79 7.19
C PRO A 82 5.72 -0.35 8.20
N GLY A 83 6.62 -1.31 7.91
CA GLY A 83 6.80 -2.52 8.70
C GLY A 83 5.52 -3.34 8.79
N LEU A 84 4.93 -3.70 7.64
CA LEU A 84 3.75 -4.58 7.62
C LEU A 84 4.09 -5.92 8.27
N ASP A 85 3.13 -6.42 9.04
CA ASP A 85 3.25 -7.71 9.74
C ASP A 85 3.40 -8.87 8.73
N ASP A 86 4.36 -9.76 8.99
CA ASP A 86 4.66 -10.88 8.09
C ASP A 86 3.47 -11.85 7.97
N GLU A 87 2.73 -12.08 9.06
CA GLU A 87 1.53 -12.93 9.06
C GLU A 87 0.44 -12.34 8.18
N LEU A 88 0.20 -11.02 8.29
CA LEU A 88 -0.70 -10.28 7.40
C LEU A 88 -0.28 -10.43 5.94
N CYS A 89 1.00 -10.24 5.64
CA CYS A 89 1.50 -10.31 4.27
C CYS A 89 1.36 -11.73 3.68
N GLU A 90 1.71 -12.77 4.43
CA GLU A 90 1.57 -14.16 3.97
C GLU A 90 0.10 -14.56 3.77
N ALA A 91 -0.81 -14.12 4.66
CA ALA A 91 -2.24 -14.38 4.50
C ALA A 91 -2.80 -13.73 3.22
N LEU A 92 -2.39 -12.50 2.93
CA LEU A 92 -2.77 -11.80 1.69
C LEU A 92 -2.14 -12.45 0.45
N LEU A 93 -0.87 -12.84 0.50
CA LEU A 93 -0.22 -13.57 -0.59
C LEU A 93 -0.95 -14.89 -0.90
N GLN A 94 -1.30 -15.67 0.13
CA GLN A 94 -2.06 -16.91 -0.02
C GLN A 94 -3.44 -16.66 -0.65
N ALA A 95 -4.12 -15.60 -0.21
CA ALA A 95 -5.46 -15.27 -0.69
C ALA A 95 -5.46 -14.78 -2.15
N PHE A 96 -4.47 -13.99 -2.57
CA PHE A 96 -4.52 -13.26 -3.85
C PHE A 96 -3.63 -13.80 -4.96
N THR A 97 -2.60 -14.60 -4.66
CA THR A 97 -1.75 -15.22 -5.70
C THR A 97 -2.57 -15.97 -6.78
N PRO A 98 -3.61 -16.74 -6.45
CA PRO A 98 -4.44 -17.44 -7.45
C PRO A 98 -5.22 -16.50 -8.39
N TYR A 99 -5.47 -15.25 -7.98
CA TYR A 99 -6.36 -14.30 -8.66
C TYR A 99 -5.63 -13.14 -9.35
N THR A 100 -4.29 -13.18 -9.40
CA THR A 100 -3.45 -12.15 -10.04
C THR A 100 -3.86 -11.79 -11.46
N HIS A 101 -4.32 -12.76 -12.25
CA HIS A 101 -4.82 -12.52 -13.60
C HIS A 101 -6.10 -11.65 -13.61
N LEU A 102 -7.07 -11.95 -12.74
CA LEU A 102 -8.31 -11.15 -12.62
C LEU A 102 -8.02 -9.73 -12.13
N MET A 103 -7.09 -9.58 -11.19
CA MET A 103 -6.70 -8.26 -10.67
C MET A 103 -6.07 -7.37 -11.75
N ALA A 104 -5.36 -7.98 -12.71
CA ALA A 104 -4.81 -7.28 -13.86
C ALA A 104 -5.85 -6.97 -14.93
N GLU A 105 -6.85 -7.84 -15.15
CA GLU A 105 -7.94 -7.62 -16.11
C GLU A 105 -8.88 -6.49 -15.69
N GLU A 106 -9.10 -6.30 -14.38
CA GLU A 106 -9.95 -5.25 -13.82
C GLU A 106 -9.21 -3.91 -13.59
N ASP A 107 -7.94 -3.81 -14.00
CA ASP A 107 -7.05 -2.66 -13.73
C ASP A 107 -7.01 -2.24 -12.23
N ALA A 108 -7.35 -3.16 -11.33
CA ALA A 108 -7.37 -2.91 -9.89
C ALA A 108 -5.97 -2.67 -9.34
N PHE A 109 -4.98 -3.39 -9.89
CA PHE A 109 -3.57 -3.18 -9.63
C PHE A 109 -2.74 -3.33 -10.90
N ALA A 110 -1.57 -2.69 -10.91
CA ALA A 110 -0.58 -2.91 -11.97
C ALA A 110 -0.11 -4.37 -11.98
N PRO A 111 0.37 -4.90 -13.13
CA PRO A 111 0.83 -6.28 -13.23
C PRO A 111 1.92 -6.61 -12.20
N PRO A 112 1.94 -7.86 -11.67
CA PRO A 112 2.95 -8.27 -10.71
C PRO A 112 4.38 -8.10 -11.22
N ILE A 113 5.28 -7.64 -10.34
CA ILE A 113 6.72 -7.49 -10.64
C ILE A 113 7.48 -8.69 -10.04
N PRO A 114 8.41 -9.32 -10.79
CA PRO A 114 9.25 -10.39 -10.24
C PRO A 114 10.16 -9.89 -9.11
N VAL A 115 10.23 -10.65 -8.01
CA VAL A 115 11.18 -10.42 -6.91
C VAL A 115 12.05 -11.66 -6.67
N GLY A 116 13.23 -11.44 -6.09
CA GLY A 116 14.18 -12.52 -5.81
C GLY A 116 13.69 -13.48 -4.71
N PRO A 117 14.26 -14.68 -4.62
CA PRO A 117 13.85 -15.69 -3.63
C PRO A 117 14.09 -15.29 -2.17
N GLY A 118 14.89 -14.25 -1.92
CA GLY A 118 15.14 -13.69 -0.59
C GLY A 118 14.20 -12.55 -0.19
N ALA A 119 13.20 -12.22 -1.03
CA ALA A 119 12.26 -11.13 -0.75
C ALA A 119 11.38 -11.46 0.47
N SER A 120 11.29 -10.50 1.38
CA SER A 120 10.39 -10.53 2.53
C SER A 120 8.92 -10.70 2.09
N PRO A 121 8.03 -11.16 3.00
CA PRO A 121 6.59 -11.21 2.73
C PRO A 121 6.02 -9.87 2.24
N GLN A 122 6.43 -8.75 2.86
CA GLN A 122 6.02 -7.41 2.43
C GLN A 122 6.46 -7.09 1.00
N GLU A 123 7.74 -7.34 0.65
CA GLU A 123 8.25 -7.09 -0.70
C GLU A 123 7.51 -7.94 -1.75
N ARG A 124 7.24 -9.21 -1.44
CA ARG A 124 6.44 -10.09 -2.31
C ARG A 124 5.00 -9.58 -2.46
N LEU A 125 4.37 -9.12 -1.38
CA LEU A 125 3.00 -8.62 -1.41
C LEU A 125 2.86 -7.37 -2.28
N VAL A 126 3.72 -6.37 -2.07
CA VAL A 126 3.63 -5.12 -2.85
C VAL A 126 3.99 -5.36 -4.32
N ALA A 127 4.93 -6.27 -4.58
CA ALA A 127 5.28 -6.70 -5.93
C ALA A 127 4.14 -7.47 -6.62
N LEU A 128 3.34 -8.25 -5.89
CA LEU A 128 2.12 -8.87 -6.39
C LEU A 128 1.13 -7.82 -6.92
N CYS A 129 1.08 -6.65 -6.28
CA CYS A 129 0.26 -5.51 -6.66
C CYS A 129 0.96 -4.52 -7.62
N GLY A 130 2.07 -4.94 -8.23
CA GLY A 130 2.81 -4.18 -9.23
C GLY A 130 3.61 -2.98 -8.70
N ARG A 131 3.87 -2.91 -7.39
CA ARG A 131 4.79 -1.92 -6.81
C ARG A 131 6.22 -2.43 -6.89
N ASP A 132 7.15 -1.53 -7.19
CA ASP A 132 8.58 -1.81 -7.04
C ASP A 132 8.98 -1.74 -5.56
N PRO A 133 9.39 -2.84 -4.90
CA PRO A 133 9.75 -2.80 -3.48
C PRO A 133 10.98 -1.93 -3.19
N ALA A 134 11.80 -1.64 -4.21
CA ALA A 134 12.96 -0.75 -4.14
C ALA A 134 12.60 0.72 -4.42
N TRP A 135 11.32 1.05 -4.62
CA TRP A 135 10.86 2.41 -4.87
C TRP A 135 11.31 3.35 -3.75
N GLN A 136 11.80 4.52 -4.16
CA GLN A 136 12.23 5.61 -3.28
C GLN A 136 11.58 6.90 -3.75
N ALA A 137 11.11 7.70 -2.81
CA ALA A 137 10.61 9.04 -3.11
C ALA A 137 11.76 9.82 -3.75
N ARG A 138 11.51 10.36 -4.95
CA ARG A 138 12.48 11.26 -5.57
C ARG A 138 12.62 12.46 -4.64
N GLU A 139 13.83 12.71 -4.17
CA GLU A 139 14.11 13.94 -3.43
C GLU A 139 13.76 15.11 -4.35
N SER A 140 12.77 15.92 -3.97
CA SER A 140 12.62 17.24 -4.58
C SER A 140 13.94 17.96 -4.37
N PRO A 141 14.56 18.56 -5.40
CA PRO A 141 15.71 19.41 -5.17
C PRO A 141 15.29 20.48 -4.17
N SER A 142 15.90 20.45 -2.98
CA SER A 142 15.65 21.43 -1.94
C SER A 142 15.84 22.83 -2.54
N ALA A 143 14.88 23.73 -2.30
CA ALA A 143 14.87 25.13 -2.74
C ALA A 143 15.96 25.99 -2.07
N ALA A 144 17.16 25.43 -1.86
CA ALA A 144 18.32 26.06 -1.25
C ALA A 144 19.33 26.57 -2.29
N ALA A 145 19.08 26.41 -3.60
CA ALA A 145 20.02 26.80 -4.66
C ALA A 145 19.62 28.08 -5.44
N GLU A 146 18.48 28.71 -5.12
CA GLU A 146 18.01 29.92 -5.83
C GLU A 146 18.32 31.25 -5.10
N GLN A 147 19.02 31.23 -3.96
CA GLN A 147 19.41 32.45 -3.24
C GLN A 147 20.84 32.95 -3.51
N ASP A 148 21.59 32.31 -4.43
CA ASP A 148 22.96 32.72 -4.76
C ASP A 148 23.10 33.24 -6.20
N ARG A 149 21.98 33.73 -6.77
CA ARG A 149 21.95 34.23 -8.15
C ARG A 149 21.17 35.53 -8.32
N ASP A 150 21.27 36.44 -7.35
CA ASP A 150 20.99 37.86 -7.57
C ASP A 150 21.97 38.70 -6.73
N GLU A 151 22.91 39.30 -7.47
CA GLU A 151 23.71 40.52 -7.22
C GLU A 151 24.48 40.76 -5.90
#